data_AF-A0A7C3CDG7-F1
#
_entry.id   AF-A0A7C3CDG7-F1
#
_cell.length_a   1.000
_cell.length_b   1.000
_cell.length_c   1.000
_cell.angle_alpha   90.00
_cell.angle_beta   90.00
_cell.angle_gamma   90.00
#
_symmetry.space_group_name_H-M   'P 1'
#
loop_
_entity.id
_entity.type
_entity.pdbx_description
1 polymer ?
#
loop_
_entity_poly.entity_id
_entity_poly.type
_entity_poly.pdbx_seq_one_letter_code
_entity_poly.pdbx_strand_id
1 'polypeptide(L)' 'MQSEKAKMLTGELYDASDSVLVQERKTARALTHRLNVTGYSDELAFRPILSALLPNAAPNICD' A
#
# COMPACT_ATOMS: atom_id res chain seq x y z
N MET A 1 19.69 -14.85 7.79
CA MET A 1 18.70 -14.28 8.73
C MET A 1 17.53 -13.78 7.90
N GLN A 2 16.29 -14.11 8.26
CA GLN A 2 15.12 -13.60 7.52
C GLN A 2 14.94 -12.09 7.79
N SER A 3 14.37 -11.35 6.83
CA SER A 3 14.04 -9.93 7.01
C SER A 3 12.84 -9.77 7.93
N GLU A 4 12.70 -8.61 8.57
CA GLU A 4 11.52 -8.30 9.40
C GLU A 4 10.22 -8.33 8.60
N LYS A 5 10.30 -8.01 7.30
CA LYS A 5 9.18 -8.18 6.35
C LYS A 5 8.79 -9.64 6.15
N ALA A 6 9.75 -10.54 6.00
CA ALA A 6 9.44 -11.97 5.85
C ALA A 6 8.73 -12.51 7.10
N LYS A 7 9.25 -12.19 8.29
CA LYS A 7 8.64 -12.54 9.58
C LYS A 7 7.22 -12.01 9.71
N MET A 8 7.00 -10.73 9.37
CA MET A 8 5.67 -10.11 9.36
C MET A 8 4.69 -10.90 8.48
N LEU A 9 5.13 -11.34 7.29
CA LEU A 9 4.27 -12.06 6.35
C LEU A 9 4.03 -13.53 6.72
N THR A 10 4.96 -14.16 7.45
CA THR A 10 4.80 -15.54 7.95
C THR A 10 4.14 -15.61 9.33
N GLY A 11 3.83 -14.47 9.95
CA GLY A 11 3.19 -14.39 11.27
C GLY A 11 4.15 -14.56 12.45
N GLU A 12 5.46 -14.44 12.22
CA GLU A 12 6.48 -14.45 13.26
C GLU A 12 6.60 -13.08 13.94
N LEU A 13 7.17 -13.05 15.15
CA LEU A 13 7.52 -11.82 15.84
C LEU A 13 8.52 -11.01 15.00
N TYR A 14 8.16 -9.76 14.71
CA TYR A 14 8.94 -8.85 13.87
C TYR A 14 9.04 -7.46 14.51
N ASP A 15 10.10 -6.73 14.20
CA ASP A 15 10.26 -5.32 14.58
C ASP A 15 9.57 -4.41 13.55
N ALA A 16 8.44 -3.84 13.93
CA ALA A 16 7.72 -2.90 13.07
C ALA A 16 8.47 -1.58 12.81
N SER A 17 9.48 -1.25 13.62
CA SER A 17 10.34 -0.07 13.43
C SER A 17 11.43 -0.25 12.38
N ASP A 18 11.57 -1.47 11.83
CA ASP A 18 12.47 -1.76 10.72
C ASP A 18 12.34 -0.74 9.57
N SER A 19 13.48 -0.33 9.04
CA SER A 19 13.58 0.73 8.04
C SER A 19 12.80 0.44 6.75
N VAL A 20 12.75 -0.82 6.32
CA VAL A 20 12.00 -1.22 5.11
C VAL A 20 10.51 -1.12 5.38
N LEU A 21 10.05 -1.66 6.51
CA LEU A 21 8.64 -1.58 6.91
C LEU A 21 8.17 -0.14 7.12
N VAL A 22 9.00 0.72 7.71
CA VAL A 22 8.72 2.15 7.84
C VAL A 22 8.58 2.80 6.47
N GLN A 23 9.50 2.52 5.55
CA GLN A 23 9.48 3.12 4.22
C GLN A 23 8.26 2.68 3.41
N GLU A 24 7.91 1.40 3.45
CA GLU A 24 6.70 0.88 2.80
C GLU A 24 5.43 1.50 3.37
N ARG A 25 5.33 1.67 4.69
CA ARG A 25 4.20 2.39 5.32
C ARG A 25 4.12 3.84 4.91
N LYS A 26 5.26 4.54 4.78
CA LYS A 26 5.29 5.93 4.29
C LYS A 26 4.72 6.01 2.87
N THR A 27 5.15 5.11 1.99
CA THR A 27 4.62 5.02 0.62
C THR A 27 3.12 4.75 0.59
N ALA A 28 2.65 3.74 1.36
CA ALA A 28 1.23 3.40 1.43
C ALA A 28 0.37 4.57 1.97
N ARG A 29 0.84 5.28 3.00
CA ARG A 29 0.16 6.47 3.55
C ARG A 29 0.10 7.61 2.54
N ALA A 30 1.16 7.84 1.77
CA ALA A 30 1.17 8.87 0.73
C ALA A 30 0.17 8.56 -0.39
N LEU A 31 0.10 7.30 -0.84
CA LEU A 31 -0.90 6.86 -1.82
C LEU A 31 -2.32 6.95 -1.28
N THR A 32 -2.54 6.52 -0.03
CA THR A 32 -3.84 6.63 0.63
C THR A 32 -4.28 8.09 0.76
N HIS A 33 -3.37 8.99 1.13
CA HIS A 33 -3.67 10.42 1.21
C HIS A 33 -4.06 10.97 -0.17
N ARG A 34 -3.29 10.66 -1.22
CA ARG A 34 -3.61 11.06 -2.60
C ARG A 34 -4.99 10.55 -3.02
N LEU A 35 -5.30 9.28 -2.72
CA LEU A 35 -6.61 8.70 -3.00
C LEU A 35 -7.72 9.48 -2.29
N ASN A 36 -7.57 9.75 -1.00
CA ASN A 36 -8.59 10.42 -0.18
C ASN A 36 -8.87 11.88 -0.59
N VAL A 37 -7.91 12.56 -1.21
CA VAL A 37 -8.08 13.93 -1.71
C VAL A 37 -8.44 13.99 -3.20
N THR A 38 -8.44 12.85 -3.90
CA THR A 38 -8.88 12.77 -5.29
C THR A 38 -10.40 12.86 -5.35
N GLY A 39 -10.92 13.66 -6.29
CA GLY A 39 -12.37 13.86 -6.45
C GLY A 39 -13.09 12.56 -6.83
N TYR A 40 -14.26 12.34 -6.23
CA TYR A 40 -15.07 11.12 -6.42
C TYR A 40 -15.38 10.76 -7.89
N SER A 41 -15.41 11.76 -8.79
CA SER A 41 -15.79 11.55 -10.19
C SER A 41 -14.60 11.50 -11.16
N ASP A 42 -13.36 11.54 -10.66
CA ASP A 42 -12.16 11.51 -11.49
C ASP A 42 -11.53 10.11 -11.53
N GLU A 43 -12.17 9.23 -12.29
CA GLU A 43 -11.71 7.85 -12.52
C GLU A 43 -10.28 7.78 -13.05
N LEU A 44 -9.92 8.72 -13.94
CA LEU A 44 -8.59 8.76 -14.54
C LEU A 44 -7.52 9.12 -13.50
N ALA A 45 -7.86 9.93 -12.50
CA ALA A 45 -6.95 10.27 -11.41
C ALA A 45 -6.86 9.18 -10.33
N PHE A 46 -7.97 8.56 -9.90
CA PHE A 46 -7.93 7.61 -8.78
C PHE A 46 -7.45 6.20 -9.16
N ARG A 47 -7.78 5.69 -10.37
CA ARG A 47 -7.36 4.36 -10.84
C ARG A 47 -5.86 4.07 -10.70
N PRO A 48 -4.95 4.95 -11.16
CA PRO A 48 -3.52 4.70 -11.02
C PRO A 48 -3.05 4.73 -9.56
N ILE A 49 -3.69 5.53 -8.70
CA ILE A 49 -3.38 5.58 -7.26
C ILE A 49 -3.80 4.26 -6.60
N LEU A 50 -4.98 3.74 -6.94
CA LEU A 50 -5.49 2.50 -6.38
C LEU A 50 -4.68 1.28 -6.85
N SER A 51 -4.30 1.24 -8.13
CA SER A 51 -3.43 0.20 -8.68
C SER A 51 -2.06 0.17 -7.99
N ALA A 52 -1.48 1.34 -7.69
CA ALA A 52 -0.24 1.43 -6.94
C ALA A 52 -0.39 1.03 -5.46
N LEU A 53 -1.54 1.33 -4.83
CA LEU A 53 -1.80 1.02 -3.43
C LEU A 53 -2.12 -0.48 -3.21
N LEU A 54 -2.85 -1.08 -4.14
CA LEU A 54 -3.33 -2.46 -4.08
C LEU A 54 -2.94 -3.22 -5.37
N PRO A 55 -1.64 -3.50 -5.58
CA PRO A 55 -1.15 -4.10 -6.83
C PRO A 55 -1.65 -5.52 -7.09
N ASN A 56 -2.15 -6.20 -6.05
CA ASN A 56 -2.68 -7.57 -6.12
C ASN A 56 -4.22 -7.61 -6.04
N ALA A 57 -4.90 -6.46 -6.14
CA ALA A 57 -6.36 -6.43 -6.17
C ALA A 57 -6.91 -7.01 -7.47
N ALA A 58 -8.18 -7.44 -7.43
CA ALA A 58 -8.89 -7.88 -8.61
C ALA A 58 -9.03 -6.72 -9.63
N PRO A 59 -9.00 -6.98 -10.94
CA PRO A 59 -9.06 -5.94 -11.96
C PRO A 59 -10.30 -5.05 -11.87
N ASN A 60 -11.41 -5.61 -11.38
CA ASN A 60 -12.72 -4.96 -11.32
C ASN A 60 -12.95 -4.11 -10.07
N ILE A 61 -11.92 -3.84 -9.26
CA ILE A 61 -12.06 -3.00 -8.06
C ILE A 61 -12.37 -1.52 -8.39
N CYS A 62 -12.23 -1.12 -9.67
CA CYS A 62 -12.54 0.21 -10.19
C CYS A 62 -13.59 0.20 -11.32
N ASP A 63 -14.28 -0.93 -11.52
CA ASP A 63 -15.33 -1.06 -12.54
C ASP A 63 -16.69 -0.59 -12.01
#